data_AF-A0A534M9B1-F1
#
_entry.id   AF-A0A534M9B1-F1
#
_cell.length_a   1.000
_cell.length_b   1.000
_cell.length_c   1.000
_cell.angle_alpha   90.00
_cell.angle_beta   90.00
_cell.angle_gamma   90.00
#
_symmetry.space_group_name_H-M   'P 1'
#
loop_
_entity.id
_entity.type
_entity.pdbx_description
1 polymer ?
#
loop_
_entity_poly.entity_id
_entity_poly.type
_entity_poly.pdbx_seq_one_letter_code
_entity_poly.pdbx_strand_id
1 'polypeptide(L)'
;MPEDFVVTPWDVKGSIDYDRLITQFGTERITPELLGRLRRLAGDLHPMLRRGVFYSHRDLNGILDRFEKGDKFALYTGRGPSSGIHIGHMLPWFFTKWLQEKFRAMLYFQIT
;
A
#
# COMPACT_ATOMS: atom_id res chain seq x y z
N MET A 1 -25.85 9.21 14.58
CA MET A 1 -24.92 9.61 13.48
C MET A 1 -23.66 8.79 13.69
N PRO A 2 -23.07 8.15 12.66
CA PRO A 2 -21.71 7.64 12.80
C PRO A 2 -20.82 8.81 13.22
N GLU A 3 -19.93 8.62 14.19
CA GLU A 3 -18.96 9.67 14.54
C GLU A 3 -18.15 10.02 13.30
N ASP A 4 -18.04 11.32 13.00
CA ASP A 4 -17.23 11.76 11.89
C ASP A 4 -15.75 11.65 12.25
N PHE A 5 -15.03 10.80 11.52
CA PHE A 5 -13.58 10.73 11.58
C PHE A 5 -12.93 11.68 10.57
N VAL A 6 -11.69 12.08 10.86
CA VAL A 6 -10.86 12.91 9.98
C VAL A 6 -9.63 12.11 9.57
N VAL A 7 -9.33 12.10 8.27
CA VAL A 7 -8.07 11.55 7.73
C VAL A 7 -7.52 12.54 6.71
N THR A 8 -6.39 13.14 7.03
CA THR A 8 -5.60 14.01 6.14
C THR A 8 -4.14 13.57 6.19
N PRO A 9 -3.27 14.09 5.31
CA PRO A 9 -1.83 13.80 5.40
C PRO A 9 -1.16 14.21 6.72
N TRP A 10 -1.82 15.05 7.55
CA TRP A 10 -1.25 15.59 8.79
C TRP A 10 -2.01 15.19 10.05
N ASP A 11 -3.24 14.68 9.93
CA ASP A 11 -4.12 14.45 11.08
C ASP A 11 -5.05 13.26 10.85
N VAL A 12 -5.19 12.43 11.89
CA VAL A 12 -6.08 11.25 11.93
C VAL A 12 -6.81 11.24 13.27
N LYS A 13 -8.14 11.35 13.25
CA LYS A 13 -8.98 11.46 14.46
C LYS A 13 -10.26 10.64 14.34
N GLY A 14 -10.75 10.12 15.46
CA GLY A 14 -11.98 9.34 15.54
C GLY A 14 -11.78 7.85 15.20
N SER A 15 -12.88 7.10 15.27
CA SER A 15 -12.91 5.68 14.88
C SER A 15 -13.00 5.57 13.36
N ILE A 16 -11.98 4.97 12.74
CA ILE A 16 -11.85 4.98 11.28
C ILE A 16 -12.66 3.84 10.66
N ASP A 17 -13.59 4.20 9.75
CA ASP A 17 -14.24 3.26 8.86
C ASP A 17 -13.48 3.22 7.51
N TYR A 18 -12.75 2.12 7.30
CA TYR A 18 -11.91 1.93 6.12
C TYR A 18 -12.70 1.70 4.83
N ASP A 19 -13.94 1.18 4.89
CA ASP A 19 -14.78 1.01 3.70
C ASP A 19 -15.40 2.37 3.30
N ARG A 20 -15.75 3.21 4.29
CA ARG A 20 -16.11 4.61 4.03
C ARG A 20 -14.96 5.39 3.41
N LEU A 21 -13.73 5.18 3.89
CA LEU A 21 -12.53 5.81 3.31
C LEU A 21 -12.31 5.45 1.84
N ILE A 22 -12.49 4.19 1.45
CA ILE A 22 -12.35 3.77 0.05
C ILE A 22 -13.29 4.58 -0.85
N THR A 23 -14.54 4.71 -0.42
CA THR A 23 -15.56 5.47 -1.17
C THR A 23 -15.23 6.95 -1.23
N GLN A 24 -14.84 7.56 -0.10
CA GLN A 24 -14.51 8.98 -0.01
C GLN A 24 -13.28 9.35 -0.85
N PHE A 25 -12.25 8.51 -0.82
CA PHE A 25 -11.02 8.73 -1.56
C PHE A 25 -11.06 8.16 -2.98
N GLY A 26 -12.16 7.53 -3.42
CA GLY A 26 -12.28 6.95 -4.77
C GLY A 26 -11.17 5.94 -5.09
N THR A 27 -10.85 5.08 -4.13
CA THR A 27 -9.89 3.97 -4.32
C THR A 27 -10.62 2.66 -4.52
N GLU A 28 -9.87 1.59 -4.79
CA GLU A 28 -10.42 0.24 -4.96
C GLU A 28 -9.98 -0.68 -3.82
N ARG A 29 -10.84 -1.60 -3.40
CA ARG A 29 -10.50 -2.64 -2.41
C ARG A 29 -9.51 -3.62 -3.04
N ILE A 30 -8.48 -4.03 -2.29
CA ILE A 30 -7.68 -5.20 -2.66
C ILE A 30 -8.54 -6.46 -2.45
N THR A 31 -9.02 -7.04 -3.55
CA THR A 31 -9.93 -8.19 -3.51
C THR A 31 -9.20 -9.52 -3.28
N PRO A 32 -9.90 -10.59 -2.87
CA PRO A 32 -9.31 -11.93 -2.77
C PRO A 32 -8.67 -12.42 -4.08
N GLU A 33 -9.26 -12.08 -5.23
CA GLU A 33 -8.74 -12.41 -6.56
C GLU A 33 -7.40 -11.71 -6.80
N LEU A 34 -7.32 -10.41 -6.46
CA LEU A 34 -6.08 -9.64 -6.57
C LEU A 34 -5.00 -10.15 -5.61
N LEU A 35 -5.37 -10.56 -4.39
CA LEU A 35 -4.44 -11.23 -3.46
C LEU A 35 -3.92 -12.55 -4.03
N GLY A 36 -4.78 -13.35 -4.68
CA GLY A 36 -4.39 -14.58 -5.37
C GLY A 36 -3.41 -14.31 -6.52
N ARG A 37 -3.68 -13.27 -7.31
CA ARG A 37 -2.80 -12.82 -8.39
C ARG A 37 -1.44 -12.35 -7.87
N LEU A 38 -1.40 -11.52 -6.84
CA LEU A 38 -0.17 -11.08 -6.19
C LEU A 38 0.64 -12.27 -5.66
N ARG A 39 -0.01 -13.22 -4.99
CA ARG A 39 0.67 -14.43 -4.49
C ARG A 39 1.34 -15.22 -5.61
N ARG A 40 0.65 -15.39 -6.75
CA ARG A 40 1.21 -16.10 -7.90
C ARG A 40 2.43 -15.39 -8.48
N LEU A 41 2.35 -14.06 -8.64
CA LEU A 41 3.42 -13.27 -9.25
C LEU A 41 4.64 -13.08 -8.31
N ALA A 42 4.39 -12.91 -7.01
CA ALA A 42 5.43 -12.71 -6.00
C ALA A 42 5.97 -14.02 -5.39
N GLY A 43 5.32 -15.16 -5.66
CA GLY A 43 5.66 -16.47 -5.08
C GLY A 43 5.23 -16.66 -3.61
N ASP A 44 4.91 -15.59 -2.89
CA ASP A 44 4.28 -15.62 -1.58
C ASP A 44 3.36 -14.40 -1.39
N LEU A 45 2.72 -14.29 -0.22
CA LEU A 45 1.87 -13.15 0.12
C LEU A 45 2.32 -12.52 1.43
N HIS A 46 2.63 -11.22 1.38
CA HIS A 46 3.08 -10.47 2.56
C HIS A 46 2.03 -10.54 3.70
N PRO A 47 2.43 -10.71 4.98
CA PRO A 47 1.47 -10.76 6.10
C PRO A 47 0.53 -9.55 6.19
N MET A 48 1.02 -8.35 5.84
CA MET A 48 0.21 -7.11 5.82
C MET A 48 -0.87 -7.11 4.72
N LEU A 49 -0.67 -7.83 3.60
CA LEU A 49 -1.72 -8.03 2.60
C LEU A 49 -2.73 -9.07 3.09
N ARG A 50 -2.24 -10.21 3.58
CA ARG A 50 -3.09 -11.30 4.10
C ARG A 50 -4.01 -10.86 5.25
N ARG A 51 -3.55 -9.94 6.10
CA ARG A 51 -4.30 -9.41 7.26
C ARG A 51 -5.12 -8.16 6.93
N GLY A 52 -5.11 -7.69 5.69
CA GLY A 52 -5.83 -6.47 5.30
C GLY A 52 -5.29 -5.19 5.93
N VAL A 53 -4.00 -5.14 6.27
CA VAL A 53 -3.33 -3.89 6.72
C VAL A 53 -3.15 -2.95 5.52
N PHE A 54 -2.69 -3.49 4.39
CA PHE A 54 -2.88 -2.86 3.08
C PHE A 54 -4.19 -3.38 2.52
N TYR A 55 -5.17 -2.49 2.37
CA TYR A 55 -6.56 -2.87 2.09
C TYR A 55 -7.15 -2.26 0.83
N SER A 56 -6.54 -1.18 0.32
CA SER A 56 -6.98 -0.46 -0.87
C SER A 56 -5.82 -0.18 -1.83
N HIS A 57 -6.12 0.07 -3.10
CA HIS A 57 -5.16 0.43 -4.13
C HIS A 57 -5.74 1.41 -5.15
N ARG A 58 -4.88 1.87 -6.07
CA ARG A 58 -5.24 2.52 -7.35
C ARG A 58 -4.36 1.93 -8.44
N ASP A 59 -4.95 1.54 -9.57
CA ASP A 59 -4.25 1.03 -10.77
C ASP A 59 -3.29 -0.16 -10.56
N LEU A 60 -3.40 -0.88 -9.44
CA LEU A 60 -2.54 -2.04 -9.17
C LEU A 60 -2.72 -3.13 -10.24
N ASN A 61 -3.95 -3.35 -10.72
CA ASN A 61 -4.20 -4.25 -11.83
C ASN A 61 -3.37 -3.88 -13.08
N GLY A 62 -3.34 -2.60 -13.44
CA GLY A 62 -2.55 -2.13 -14.59
C GLY A 62 -1.05 -2.33 -14.42
N ILE A 63 -0.52 -2.13 -13.20
CA ILE A 63 0.89 -2.43 -12.90
C ILE A 63 1.18 -3.92 -13.08
N LEU A 64 0.32 -4.78 -12.55
CA LEU A 64 0.50 -6.24 -12.65
C LEU A 64 0.34 -6.74 -14.10
N ASP A 65 -0.58 -6.16 -14.88
CA ASP A 65 -0.75 -6.49 -16.30
C ASP A 65 0.51 -6.19 -17.11
N ARG A 66 1.15 -5.05 -16.83
CA ARG A 66 2.41 -4.66 -17.47
C ARG A 66 3.56 -5.53 -17.02
N PHE A 67 3.64 -5.84 -15.73
CA PHE A 67 4.65 -6.76 -15.19
C PHE A 67 4.57 -8.15 -15.82
N GLU A 68 3.36 -8.71 -15.99
CA GLU A 68 3.15 -10.01 -16.67
C GLU A 68 3.59 -9.98 -18.15
N LYS A 69 3.60 -8.80 -18.79
CA LYS A 69 4.12 -8.60 -20.16
C LYS A 69 5.64 -8.40 -20.22
N GLY A 70 6.32 -8.39 -19.07
CA GLY A 70 7.76 -8.18 -18.98
C GLY A 70 8.18 -6.71 -18.86
N ASP A 71 7.22 -5.77 -18.77
CA ASP A 71 7.55 -4.37 -18.50
C ASP A 71 8.10 -4.21 -17.08
N LYS A 72 9.04 -3.29 -16.95
CA LYS A 72 9.58 -2.88 -15.64
C LYS A 72 8.75 -1.73 -15.07
N PHE A 73 8.67 -1.69 -13.74
CA PHE A 73 8.15 -0.56 -13.00
C PHE A 73 9.13 -0.19 -11.86
N ALA A 74 8.92 0.99 -11.27
CA ALA A 74 9.67 1.46 -10.12
C ALA A 74 8.76 1.60 -8.90
N LEU A 75 9.36 1.49 -7.72
CA LEU A 75 8.73 1.76 -6.43
C LEU A 75 9.11 3.16 -5.97
N TYR A 76 8.17 3.82 -5.31
CA TYR A 76 8.37 5.14 -4.73
C TYR A 76 7.70 5.20 -3.36
N THR A 77 8.45 5.64 -2.36
CA THR A 77 7.96 5.95 -1.01
C THR A 77 8.84 7.02 -0.40
N GLY A 78 8.47 7.56 0.76
CA GLY A 78 9.30 8.54 1.44
C GLY A 78 9.02 8.70 2.92
N ARG A 79 9.64 9.75 3.48
CA ARG A 79 9.52 10.17 4.88
C ARG A 79 9.80 11.67 4.98
N GLY A 80 8.87 12.45 5.52
CA GLY A 80 9.20 13.81 5.98
C GLY A 80 9.94 13.76 7.32
N PRO A 81 11.06 14.46 7.55
CA PRO A 81 11.84 14.39 8.77
C PRO A 81 11.23 15.29 9.85
N SER A 82 10.08 14.89 10.42
CA SER A 82 9.41 15.66 11.47
C SER A 82 9.86 15.30 12.89
N SER A 83 10.21 14.04 13.14
CA SER A 83 10.57 13.51 14.47
C SER A 83 11.24 12.12 14.34
N GLY A 84 11.51 11.48 15.48
CA GLY A 84 12.05 10.13 15.53
C GLY A 84 11.21 9.07 14.80
N ILE A 85 11.84 7.96 14.44
CA ILE A 85 11.20 6.86 13.72
C ILE A 85 10.57 5.90 14.73
N HIS A 86 9.25 5.85 14.80
CA HIS A 86 8.49 4.77 15.47
C HIS A 86 7.99 3.68 14.49
N ILE A 87 7.43 2.60 15.04
CA ILE A 87 6.98 1.40 14.30
C ILE A 87 6.02 1.72 13.16
N GLY A 88 5.08 2.66 13.35
CA GLY A 88 4.16 3.08 12.29
C GLY A 88 4.87 3.54 10.99
N HIS A 89 6.02 4.21 11.09
CA HIS A 89 6.78 4.63 9.90
C HIS A 89 7.41 3.45 9.17
N MET A 90 7.75 2.36 9.88
CA MET A 90 8.45 1.22 9.30
C MET A 90 7.52 0.30 8.50
N LEU A 91 6.21 0.29 8.77
CA LEU A 91 5.24 -0.54 8.06
C LEU A 91 5.31 -0.38 6.52
N PRO A 92 5.18 0.84 5.95
CA PRO A 92 5.32 1.01 4.50
C PRO A 92 6.70 0.61 3.98
N TRP A 93 7.77 0.78 4.77
CA TRP A 93 9.13 0.44 4.34
C TRP A 93 9.38 -1.06 4.28
N PHE A 94 8.91 -1.82 5.28
CA PHE A 94 8.98 -3.29 5.23
C PHE A 94 8.17 -3.85 4.06
N PHE A 95 6.99 -3.27 3.80
CA PHE A 95 6.21 -3.67 2.65
C PHE A 95 6.90 -3.33 1.31
N THR A 96 7.48 -2.14 1.21
CA THR A 96 8.22 -1.70 0.02
C THR A 96 9.46 -2.56 -0.22
N LYS A 97 10.19 -2.93 0.84
CA LYS A 97 11.32 -3.87 0.76
C LYS A 97 10.86 -5.22 0.21
N TRP A 98 9.76 -5.77 0.71
CA TRP A 98 9.22 -7.03 0.18
C TRP A 98 8.85 -6.90 -1.30
N LEU A 99 8.16 -5.83 -1.70
CA LEU A 99 7.85 -5.57 -3.12
C LEU A 99 9.13 -5.49 -3.97
N GLN A 100 10.16 -4.80 -3.49
CA GLN A 100 11.44 -4.66 -4.18
C GLN A 100 12.09 -6.03 -4.41
N GLU A 101 12.10 -6.91 -3.41
CA GLU A 101 12.69 -8.25 -3.51
C GLU A 101 11.91 -9.15 -4.48
N LYS A 102 10.57 -9.08 -4.44
CA LYS A 102 9.71 -9.95 -5.26
C LYS A 102 9.65 -9.53 -6.72
N PHE A 103 9.62 -8.23 -6.98
CA PHE A 103 9.47 -7.70 -8.32
C PHE A 103 10.77 -7.17 -8.93
N ARG A 104 11.88 -7.19 -8.17
CA ARG A 104 13.21 -6.67 -8.58
C ARG A 104 13.13 -5.24 -9.12
N ALA A 105 12.23 -4.44 -8.56
CA ALA A 105 11.96 -3.08 -8.99
C ALA A 105 12.97 -2.08 -8.41
N MET A 106 13.29 -1.03 -9.17
CA MET A 106 14.09 0.09 -8.65
C MET A 106 13.28 0.86 -7.61
N LEU A 107 13.91 1.27 -6.50
CA LEU A 107 13.26 2.05 -5.45
C LEU A 107 13.83 3.47 -5.42
N TYR A 108 12.95 4.46 -5.51
CA TYR A 108 13.23 5.85 -5.20
C TYR A 108 12.67 6.17 -3.81
N PHE A 109 13.54 6.60 -2.90
CA PHE A 109 13.16 6.93 -1.52
C PHE A 109 13.37 8.43 -1.26
N GLN A 110 12.28 9.17 -1.06
CA GLN A 110 12.36 10.61 -0.80
C GLN A 110 12.43 10.91 0.69
N ILE A 111 13.34 11.79 1.08
CA ILE A 111 13.28 12.51 2.35
C ILE A 111 12.80 13.93 2.01
N THR A 112 11.59 14.30 2.48
CA THR A 112 10.91 15.56 2.09
C THR A 112 11.17 16.67 3.08
#